data_AF-X1A0N2-F1
#
_entry.id   AF-X1A0N2-F1
#
_cell.length_a   1.000
_cell.length_b   1.000
_cell.length_c   1.000
_cell.angle_alpha   90.00
_cell.angle_beta   90.00
_cell.angle_gamma   90.00
#
_symmetry.space_group_name_H-M   'P 1'
#
loop_
_entity.id
_entity.type
_entity.pdbx_description
1 polymer ?
#
loop_
_entity_poly.entity_id
_entity_poly.type
_entity_poly.pdbx_seq_one_letter_code
_entity_poly.pdbx_strand_id
1 'polypeptide(L)'
;VLLIIFMALMTLTILGAYSLDGKNQYDFGGKLVKINVNKYVKIGLFFISYIFLIVIFLFCEMISDSFLFISFASGIFHTLFLLSAIGFFPILLSTVVLWFLRIIIDFYQYKLAKRGLKPR
;
A
#
# COMPACT_ATOMS: atom_id res chain seq x y z
N VAL A 1 -24.42 4.08 2.39
CA VAL A 1 -24.11 2.94 1.48
C VAL A 1 -22.68 3.00 0.97
N LEU A 2 -22.26 4.07 0.27
CA LEU A 2 -20.89 4.20 -0.25
C LEU A 2 -19.79 4.00 0.81
N LEU A 3 -19.92 4.62 2.00
CA LEU A 3 -18.97 4.44 3.10
C LEU A 3 -18.73 2.95 3.44
N ILE A 4 -19.80 2.16 3.54
CA ILE A 4 -19.74 0.73 3.85
C ILE A 4 -19.00 -0.03 2.74
N ILE A 5 -19.24 0.32 1.47
CA ILE A 5 -18.53 -0.28 0.33
C ILE A 5 -17.03 0.01 0.43
N PHE A 6 -16.63 1.24 0.72
CA PHE A 6 -15.22 1.61 0.88
C PHE A 6 -14.57 0.88 2.07
N MET A 7 -15.26 0.74 3.20
CA MET A 7 -14.77 -0.05 4.34
C MET A 7 -14.59 -1.53 3.98
N ALA A 8 -15.52 -2.12 3.22
CA ALA A 8 -15.40 -3.49 2.75
C ALA A 8 -14.22 -3.68 1.78
N LEU A 9 -14.06 -2.77 0.81
CA LEU A 9 -12.94 -2.79 -0.14
C LEU A 9 -11.58 -2.60 0.56
N MET A 10 -11.51 -1.70 1.55
CA MET A 10 -10.32 -1.53 2.39
C MET A 10 -9.99 -2.83 3.15
N THR A 11 -10.99 -3.47 3.74
CA THR A 11 -10.81 -4.74 4.46
C THR A 11 -10.31 -5.84 3.53
N LEU A 12 -10.92 -5.98 2.34
CA LEU A 12 -10.50 -6.97 1.34
C LEU A 12 -9.07 -6.75 0.84
N THR A 13 -8.69 -5.49 0.58
CA THR A 13 -7.33 -5.16 0.13
C THR A 13 -6.29 -5.42 1.20
N ILE A 14 -6.59 -5.12 2.48
CA ILE A 14 -5.71 -5.45 3.62
C ILE A 14 -5.57 -6.97 3.77
N LEU A 15 -6.67 -7.72 3.75
CA LEU A 15 -6.63 -9.18 3.84
C LEU A 15 -5.85 -9.80 2.68
N GLY A 16 -6.06 -9.30 1.46
CA GLY A 16 -5.29 -9.69 0.27
C GLY A 16 -3.80 -9.37 0.42
N ALA A 17 -3.44 -8.23 0.98
CA ALA A 17 -2.04 -7.90 1.22
C ALA A 17 -1.39 -8.83 2.26
N TYR A 18 -2.09 -9.17 3.34
CA TYR A 18 -1.56 -10.05 4.38
C TYR A 18 -1.38 -11.50 3.90
N SER A 19 -2.27 -12.00 3.04
CA SER A 19 -2.20 -13.37 2.53
C SER A 19 -1.08 -13.60 1.51
N LEU A 20 -0.56 -12.54 0.88
CA LEU A 20 0.54 -12.65 -0.08
C LEU A 20 1.90 -12.76 0.62
N ASP A 21 2.71 -13.70 0.14
CA ASP A 21 4.09 -13.84 0.60
C ASP A 21 4.97 -12.72 0.03
N GLY A 22 5.70 -12.04 0.91
CA GLY A 22 6.46 -10.82 0.61
C GLY A 22 7.94 -11.07 0.29
N LYS A 23 8.40 -12.32 0.26
CA LYS A 23 9.83 -12.66 0.14
C LYS A 23 10.15 -13.32 -1.20
N ASN A 24 11.34 -13.00 -1.72
CA ASN A 24 11.96 -13.75 -2.80
C ASN A 24 12.44 -15.12 -2.28
N GLN A 25 12.58 -16.09 -3.17
CA GLN A 25 13.19 -17.38 -2.82
C GLN A 25 14.71 -17.31 -3.02
N TYR A 26 15.46 -17.65 -1.96
CA TYR A 26 16.91 -17.69 -1.93
C TYR A 26 17.38 -19.12 -1.65
N ASP A 27 18.53 -19.48 -2.24
CA ASP A 27 19.22 -20.74 -1.96
C ASP A 27 20.01 -20.65 -0.65
N PHE A 28 20.49 -21.78 -0.12
CA PHE A 28 21.34 -21.87 1.08
C PHE A 28 22.61 -21.03 0.98
N GLY A 29 23.12 -20.81 -0.24
CA GLY A 29 24.24 -19.92 -0.52
C GLY A 29 23.88 -18.42 -0.64
N GLY A 30 22.64 -18.03 -0.33
CA GLY A 30 22.17 -16.64 -0.38
C GLY A 30 21.88 -16.10 -1.79
N LYS A 31 21.93 -16.95 -2.82
CA LYS A 31 21.66 -16.53 -4.21
C LYS A 31 20.16 -16.50 -4.50
N LEU A 32 19.72 -15.49 -5.25
CA LEU A 32 18.34 -15.37 -5.72
C LEU A 32 17.99 -16.51 -6.69
N VAL A 33 17.05 -17.37 -6.32
CA VAL A 33 16.58 -18.49 -7.16
C VAL A 33 15.39 -18.06 -8.01
N LYS A 34 14.41 -17.42 -7.38
CA LYS A 34 13.16 -17.01 -8.04
C LYS A 34 12.66 -15.70 -7.45
N ILE A 35 12.34 -14.76 -8.34
CA ILE A 35 11.60 -13.54 -7.96
C ILE A 35 10.16 -13.93 -7.67
N ASN A 36 9.70 -13.57 -6.49
CA ASN A 36 8.29 -13.66 -6.15
C ASN A 36 7.59 -12.36 -6.58
N VAL A 37 6.76 -12.42 -7.63
CA VAL A 37 6.04 -11.24 -8.12
C VAL A 37 4.95 -10.78 -7.13
N ASN A 38 4.45 -11.69 -6.29
CA ASN A 38 3.40 -11.40 -5.30
C ASN A 38 3.86 -10.37 -4.25
N LYS A 39 5.17 -10.28 -3.99
CA LYS A 39 5.71 -9.25 -3.09
C LYS A 39 5.44 -7.84 -3.60
N TYR A 40 5.34 -7.67 -4.93
CA TYR A 40 5.06 -6.37 -5.52
C TYR A 40 3.58 -6.03 -5.43
N VAL A 41 2.73 -7.01 -5.74
CA VAL A 41 1.27 -6.89 -5.61
C VAL A 41 0.89 -6.53 -4.17
N LYS A 42 1.55 -7.13 -3.17
CA LYS A 42 1.35 -6.83 -1.74
C LYS A 42 1.51 -5.35 -1.40
N ILE A 43 2.59 -4.71 -1.86
CA ILE A 43 2.84 -3.29 -1.60
C ILE A 43 1.83 -2.41 -2.34
N GLY A 44 1.46 -2.78 -3.57
CA GLY A 44 0.39 -2.11 -4.31
C GLY A 44 -0.97 -2.18 -3.58
N LEU A 45 -1.30 -3.34 -2.98
CA LEU A 45 -2.52 -3.50 -2.18
C LEU A 45 -2.51 -2.63 -0.91
N PHE A 46 -1.36 -2.48 -0.24
CA PHE A 46 -1.22 -1.55 0.88
C PHE A 46 -1.38 -0.09 0.47
N PHE A 47 -0.90 0.28 -0.72
CA PHE A 47 -1.11 1.63 -1.24
C PHE A 47 -2.60 1.89 -1.53
N ILE A 48 -3.29 0.92 -2.16
CA ILE A 48 -4.71 1.03 -2.46
C ILE A 48 -5.55 1.10 -1.17
N SER A 49 -5.25 0.27 -0.16
CA SER A 49 -5.96 0.31 1.12
C SER A 49 -5.81 1.66 1.82
N TYR A 50 -4.64 2.28 1.68
CA TYR A 50 -4.39 3.62 2.19
C TYR A 50 -5.19 4.71 1.46
N ILE A 51 -5.35 4.63 0.13
CA ILE A 51 -6.25 5.54 -0.60
C ILE A 51 -7.67 5.40 -0.08
N PHE A 52 -8.15 4.17 0.14
CA PHE A 52 -9.47 3.95 0.71
C PHE A 52 -9.62 4.54 2.11
N LEU A 53 -8.58 4.47 2.95
CA LEU A 53 -8.58 5.10 4.27
C LEU A 53 -8.80 6.62 4.18
N ILE A 54 -8.10 7.31 3.26
CA ILE A 54 -8.26 8.75 3.03
C ILE A 54 -9.71 9.06 2.62
N VAL A 55 -10.26 8.29 1.69
CA VAL A 55 -11.64 8.46 1.21
C VAL A 55 -12.66 8.20 2.32
N ILE A 56 -12.41 7.22 3.20
CA ILE A 56 -13.26 6.94 4.36
C ILE A 56 -13.27 8.14 5.32
N PHE A 57 -12.11 8.71 5.66
CA PHE A 57 -12.07 9.89 6.53
C PHE A 57 -12.81 11.09 5.94
N LEU A 58 -12.65 11.34 4.63
CA LEU A 58 -13.39 12.38 3.93
C LEU A 58 -14.92 12.15 4.01
N PHE A 59 -15.39 10.92 3.79
CA PHE A 59 -16.82 10.62 3.92
C PHE A 59 -17.32 10.75 5.36
N CYS A 60 -16.53 10.33 6.35
CA CYS A 60 -16.89 10.48 7.76
C CYS A 60 -17.03 11.96 8.17
N GLU A 61 -16.13 12.83 7.68
CA GLU A 61 -16.24 14.28 7.83
C GLU A 61 -17.55 14.80 7.24
N MET A 62 -17.80 14.52 5.95
CA MET A 62 -19.00 14.98 5.25
C MET A 62 -20.30 14.51 5.93
N ILE A 63 -20.34 13.27 6.40
CA ILE A 63 -21.49 12.72 7.11
C ILE A 63 -21.67 13.41 8.48
N SER A 64 -20.57 13.62 9.21
CA SER A 64 -20.62 14.27 10.51
C SER A 64 -21.14 15.70 10.41
N ASP A 65 -20.70 16.45 9.40
CA ASP A 65 -21.13 17.83 9.15
C ASP A 65 -22.57 17.92 8.65
N SER A 66 -22.93 17.08 7.68
CA SER A 66 -24.20 17.23 6.96
C SER A 66 -25.40 16.58 7.67
N PHE A 67 -25.18 15.51 8.44
CA PHE A 67 -26.27 14.72 9.01
C PHE A 67 -26.33 14.77 10.53
N LEU A 68 -25.18 14.73 11.19
CA LEU A 68 -25.15 14.63 12.65
C LEU A 68 -25.02 15.99 13.33
N PHE A 69 -24.57 17.02 12.60
CA PHE A 69 -24.28 18.37 13.13
C PHE A 69 -23.34 18.33 14.34
N ILE A 70 -22.51 17.29 14.44
CA ILE A 70 -21.54 17.10 15.52
C ILE A 70 -20.23 17.75 15.06
N SER A 71 -20.08 19.04 15.36
CA SER A 71 -18.91 19.84 14.99
C SER A 71 -17.59 19.26 15.49
N PHE A 72 -17.59 18.67 16.69
CA PHE A 72 -16.41 18.03 17.26
C PHE A 72 -15.95 16.81 16.46
N ALA A 73 -16.87 15.94 16.05
CA ALA A 73 -16.56 14.73 15.30
C ALA A 73 -16.07 15.07 13.88
N SER A 74 -16.67 16.07 13.24
CA SER A 74 -16.17 16.58 11.96
C SER A 74 -14.74 17.10 12.08
N GLY A 75 -14.45 17.92 13.09
CA GLY A 75 -13.09 18.41 13.33
C GLY A 75 -12.05 17.29 13.49
N ILE A 76 -12.42 16.19 14.17
CA ILE A 76 -11.58 14.99 14.27
C ILE A 76 -11.36 14.35 12.90
N PHE A 77 -12.43 14.08 12.15
CA PHE A 77 -12.31 13.42 10.84
C PHE A 77 -11.56 14.28 9.83
N HIS A 78 -11.77 15.59 9.83
CA HIS A 78 -11.02 16.55 9.03
C HIS A 78 -9.53 16.52 9.38
N THR A 79 -9.19 16.51 10.67
CA THR A 79 -7.79 16.42 11.11
C THR A 79 -7.15 15.11 10.67
N LEU A 80 -7.86 13.98 10.83
CA LEU A 80 -7.39 12.67 10.38
C LEU A 80 -7.24 12.61 8.86
N PHE A 81 -8.16 13.22 8.12
CA PHE A 81 -8.09 13.35 6.67
C PHE A 81 -6.85 14.16 6.26
N LEU A 82 -6.61 15.34 6.85
CA LEU A 82 -5.44 16.16 6.53
C LEU A 82 -4.12 15.46 6.90
N LEU A 83 -4.04 14.84 8.08
CA LEU A 83 -2.87 14.08 8.50
C LEU A 83 -2.58 12.94 7.54
N SER A 84 -3.62 12.25 7.07
CA SER A 84 -3.47 11.18 6.09
C SER A 84 -3.07 11.76 4.72
N ALA A 85 -3.88 12.65 4.15
CA ALA A 85 -3.72 13.14 2.79
C ALA A 85 -2.48 14.03 2.58
N ILE A 86 -2.06 14.80 3.58
CA ILE A 86 -0.93 15.75 3.45
C ILE A 86 0.27 15.27 4.26
N GLY A 87 0.05 14.77 5.48
CA GLY A 87 1.14 14.35 6.37
C GLY A 87 1.80 13.05 5.92
N PHE A 88 1.01 11.97 5.83
CA PHE A 88 1.54 10.63 5.55
C PHE A 88 1.63 10.31 4.05
N PHE A 89 0.81 10.96 3.21
CA PHE A 89 0.78 10.68 1.77
C PHE A 89 2.15 10.84 1.07
N PRO A 90 2.98 11.87 1.36
CA PRO A 90 4.31 11.99 0.74
C PRO A 90 5.25 10.84 1.14
N ILE A 91 5.16 10.37 2.39
CA ILE A 91 5.94 9.23 2.87
C ILE A 91 5.51 7.98 2.10
N LEU A 92 4.20 7.78 1.96
CA LEU A 92 3.66 6.61 1.28
C LEU A 92 3.97 6.64 -0.22
N LEU A 93 3.88 7.81 -0.86
CA LEU A 93 4.31 8.00 -2.25
C LEU A 93 5.80 7.69 -2.43
N SER A 94 6.65 8.12 -1.49
CA SER A 94 8.08 7.82 -1.50
C SER A 94 8.33 6.31 -1.43
N THR A 95 7.55 5.57 -0.62
CA THR A 95 7.66 4.11 -0.58
C THR A 95 7.24 3.44 -1.89
N VAL A 96 6.24 3.98 -2.61
CA VAL A 96 5.85 3.50 -3.95
C VAL A 96 6.95 3.76 -4.99
N VAL A 97 7.62 4.90 -4.95
CA VAL A 97 8.75 5.19 -5.84
C VAL A 97 9.90 4.21 -5.58
N LEU A 98 10.28 4.01 -4.32
CA LEU A 98 11.32 3.03 -3.94
C LEU A 98 10.94 1.60 -4.34
N TRP A 99 9.65 1.27 -4.24
CA TRP A 99 9.11 -0.02 -4.68
C TRP A 99 9.26 -0.22 -6.19
N PHE A 100 8.95 0.81 -7.00
CA PHE A 100 9.10 0.75 -8.45
C PHE A 100 10.58 0.57 -8.85
N LEU A 101 11.48 1.28 -8.17
CA LEU A 101 12.93 1.10 -8.35
C LEU A 101 13.37 -0.33 -8.01
N ARG A 102 12.86 -0.91 -6.91
CA ARG A 102 13.17 -2.29 -6.53
C ARG A 102 12.72 -3.31 -7.58
N ILE A 103 11.53 -3.12 -8.18
CA ILE A 103 11.06 -3.98 -9.28
C ILE A 103 12.11 -4.02 -10.39
N ILE A 104 12.58 -2.85 -10.84
CA ILE A 104 13.56 -2.74 -11.93
C ILE A 104 14.88 -3.44 -11.55
N ILE A 105 15.37 -3.19 -10.34
CA ILE A 105 16.63 -3.79 -9.83
C ILE A 105 16.52 -5.31 -9.77
N ASP A 106 15.45 -5.84 -9.18
CA ASP A 106 15.22 -7.28 -9.09
C ASP A 106 15.17 -7.93 -10.49
N PHE A 107 14.43 -7.33 -11.45
CA PHE A 107 14.39 -7.84 -12.83
C PHE A 107 15.77 -7.83 -13.50
N TYR A 108 16.57 -6.79 -13.27
CA TYR A 108 17.93 -6.70 -13.79
C TYR A 108 18.83 -7.79 -13.18
N GLN A 109 18.79 -7.97 -11.86
CA GLN A 109 19.55 -9.00 -11.15
C GLN A 109 19.15 -10.42 -11.62
N TYR A 110 17.86 -10.68 -11.84
CA TYR A 110 17.40 -11.96 -12.36
C TYR A 110 17.87 -12.22 -13.79
N LYS A 111 17.92 -11.18 -14.64
CA LYS A 111 18.48 -11.29 -15.99
C LYS A 111 19.98 -11.58 -15.97
N LEU A 112 20.73 -10.99 -15.04
CA LEU A 112 22.16 -11.29 -14.83
C LEU A 112 22.39 -12.71 -14.33
N ALA A 113 21.60 -13.14 -13.34
CA ALA A 113 21.68 -14.49 -12.78
C ALA A 113 21.40 -15.55 -13.84
N LYS A 114 20.40 -15.33 -14.72
CA LYS A 114 20.13 -16.21 -15.89
C LYS A 114 21.29 -16.32 -16.87
N ARG A 115 22.17 -15.32 -16.93
CA ARG A 115 23.36 -15.30 -17.80
C ARG A 115 24.59 -15.91 -17.12
N GLY A 116 24.47 -16.45 -15.91
CA GLY A 116 25.60 -16.98 -15.13
C GLY A 116 26.51 -15.91 -14.54
N LEU A 117 26.15 -14.62 -14.64
CA LEU A 117 26.91 -13.52 -14.06
C LEU A 117 26.50 -13.37 -12.58
N LYS A 118 27.48 -13.23 -11.67
CA LYS A 118 27.20 -12.97 -10.25
C LYS A 118 26.48 -11.61 -10.12
N PRO A 119 25.23 -11.57 -9.62
CA PRO A 119 24.59 -10.31 -9.31
C PRO A 119 25.35 -9.62 -8.15
N ARG A 120 25.55 -8.30 -8.26
CA ARG A 120 26.05 -7.43 -7.19
C ARG A 120 24.87 -6.74 -6.51
#